data_AF-A0A5N4CDT3-F1
#
_entry.id   AF-A0A5N4CDT3-F1
#
_cell.length_a   1.000
_cell.length_b   1.000
_cell.length_c   1.000
_cell.angle_alpha   90.00
_cell.angle_beta   90.00
_cell.angle_gamma   90.00
#
_symmetry.space_group_name_H-M   'P 1'
#
loop_
_entity.id
_entity.type
_entity.pdbx_description
1 polymer ?
#
loop_
_entity_poly.entity_id
_entity_poly.type
_entity_poly.pdbx_seq_one_letter_code
_entity_poly.pdbx_strand_id
1 'polypeptide(L)'
;MLACIPTNVSSSFFSGNSLVSLTFHLFNLHGLIEYFHLDMMKLRRFLVMIQEDYHSQNPYHNAVHAADVTQAMHCYLKEPKLPLMIWIIQVLINLSLLKRTITWQLYTRQQMEAQIGALILATDISRQNEYLSLFRAHLDRGDLRLEDARHRHLVLQMALKCADICNPCRTWELSKQWSEKVTEEFFHQGKLQYWVII
;
A
#
# COMPACT_ATOMS: atom_id res chain seq x y z
N MET A 1 7.32 -17.05 -10.88
CA MET A 1 6.50 -17.63 -9.79
C MET A 1 7.00 -16.94 -8.52
N LEU A 2 6.30 -15.90 -8.07
CA LEU A 2 6.75 -15.06 -6.95
C LEU A 2 6.89 -15.96 -5.72
N ALA A 3 8.13 -16.09 -5.23
CA ALA A 3 8.43 -16.83 -4.02
C ALA A 3 7.61 -16.25 -2.87
N CYS A 4 7.00 -17.14 -2.11
CA CYS A 4 6.12 -16.87 -0.98
C CYS A 4 6.60 -15.66 -0.15
N ILE A 5 5.72 -14.68 0.05
CA ILE A 5 5.92 -13.58 1.01
C ILE A 5 6.28 -14.22 2.36
N PRO A 6 7.51 -14.08 2.89
CA PRO A 6 7.92 -14.83 4.07
C PRO A 6 7.06 -14.48 5.27
N THR A 7 6.26 -15.45 5.72
CA THR A 7 5.44 -15.40 6.92
C THR A 7 6.32 -15.57 8.16
N ASN A 8 7.07 -14.54 8.54
CA ASN A 8 7.62 -14.43 9.89
C ASN A 8 7.03 -13.19 10.57
N VAL A 9 5.70 -13.15 10.66
CA VAL A 9 5.03 -12.28 11.63
C VAL A 9 4.02 -13.14 12.38
N SER A 10 4.29 -13.27 13.68
CA SER A 10 3.54 -14.07 14.65
C SER A 10 2.08 -13.63 14.75
N SER A 11 1.27 -14.43 15.44
CA SER A 11 -0.14 -14.28 15.84
C SER A 11 -0.60 -12.91 16.40
N SER A 12 0.27 -11.89 16.43
CA SER A 12 -0.01 -10.50 16.82
C SER A 12 -0.67 -9.65 15.71
N PHE A 13 -0.75 -10.14 14.47
CA PHE A 13 -1.33 -9.41 13.33
C PHE A 13 -2.84 -9.12 13.48
N PHE A 14 -3.54 -9.84 14.36
CA PHE A 14 -4.97 -9.64 14.66
C PHE A 14 -5.23 -8.75 15.88
N SER A 15 -4.19 -8.12 16.46
CA SER A 15 -4.42 -7.08 17.45
C SER A 15 -5.01 -5.85 16.76
N GLY A 16 -5.98 -5.17 17.39
CA GLY A 16 -6.62 -3.96 16.85
C GLY A 16 -5.70 -2.75 16.63
N ASN A 17 -4.38 -2.92 16.76
CA ASN A 17 -3.34 -1.92 16.55
C ASN A 17 -2.30 -2.34 15.50
N SER A 18 -2.59 -3.34 14.67
CA SER A 18 -1.64 -3.91 13.73
C SER A 18 -1.15 -2.88 12.69
N LEU A 19 -2.05 -2.06 12.13
CA LEU A 19 -1.69 -1.03 11.14
C LEU A 19 -0.74 0.02 11.72
N VAL A 20 -1.04 0.55 12.92
CA VAL A 20 -0.17 1.52 13.60
C VAL A 20 1.19 0.91 13.92
N SER A 21 1.19 -0.27 14.54
CA SER A 21 2.43 -0.90 15.04
C SER A 21 3.35 -1.31 13.91
N LEU A 22 2.79 -1.93 12.86
CA LEU A 22 3.53 -2.32 11.66
C LEU A 22 4.08 -1.11 10.94
N THR A 23 3.23 -0.11 10.65
CA THR A 23 3.66 1.05 9.85
C THR A 23 4.71 1.86 10.60
N PHE A 24 4.55 2.07 11.91
CA PHE A 24 5.57 2.75 12.72
C PHE A 24 6.90 1.97 12.73
N HIS A 25 6.84 0.64 12.87
CA HIS A 25 8.03 -0.21 12.77
C HIS A 25 8.71 -0.08 11.40
N LEU A 26 7.95 -0.08 10.30
CA LEU A 26 8.50 0.09 8.95
C LEU A 26 9.12 1.48 8.75
N PHE A 27 8.51 2.53 9.29
CA PHE A 27 9.09 3.87 9.28
C PHE A 27 10.44 3.93 9.99
N ASN A 28 10.57 3.23 11.11
CA ASN A 28 11.84 3.12 11.83
C ASN A 28 12.85 2.23 11.08
N LEU A 29 12.43 1.06 10.60
CA LEU A 29 13.25 0.09 9.88
C LEU A 29 13.90 0.69 8.63
N HIS A 30 13.16 1.55 7.91
CA HIS A 30 13.64 2.24 6.72
C HIS A 30 14.32 3.59 7.01
N GLY A 31 14.51 3.95 8.28
CA GLY A 31 15.16 5.22 8.68
C GLY A 31 14.36 6.48 8.34
N LEU A 32 13.06 6.37 8.02
CA LEU A 32 12.21 7.49 7.58
C LEU A 32 12.04 8.56 8.65
N ILE A 33 11.97 8.13 9.91
CA ILE A 33 11.76 9.03 11.05
C ILE A 33 12.94 10.00 11.16
N GLU A 34 14.16 9.47 11.14
CA GLU A 34 15.39 10.27 11.19
C GLU A 34 15.54 11.11 9.93
N TYR A 35 15.36 10.48 8.76
CA TYR A 35 15.56 11.10 7.46
C TYR A 35 14.67 12.34 7.25
N PHE A 36 13.38 12.26 7.59
CA PHE A 36 12.44 13.38 7.46
C PHE A 36 12.35 14.26 8.70
N HIS A 37 13.10 13.95 9.76
CA HIS A 37 12.98 14.60 11.07
C HIS A 37 11.53 14.58 11.59
N LEU A 38 10.88 13.42 11.50
CA LEU A 38 9.51 13.25 11.94
C LEU A 38 9.42 13.26 13.47
N ASP A 39 8.52 14.07 14.00
CA ASP A 39 8.11 13.98 15.39
C ASP A 39 7.37 12.65 15.60
N MET A 40 7.93 11.77 16.43
CA MET A 40 7.39 10.43 16.68
C MET A 40 5.97 10.46 17.26
N MET A 41 5.63 11.48 18.06
CA MET A 41 4.30 11.63 18.63
C MET A 41 3.29 12.06 17.57
N LYS A 42 3.68 12.98 16.67
CA LYS A 42 2.84 13.36 15.52
C LYS A 42 2.66 12.20 14.55
N LEU A 43 3.72 11.45 14.26
CA LEU A 43 3.66 10.25 13.40
C LEU A 43 2.71 9.21 14.00
N ARG A 44 2.85 8.89 15.29
CA ARG A 44 1.96 7.93 15.96
C ARG A 44 0.51 8.39 15.95
N ARG A 45 0.24 9.66 16.26
CA ARG A 45 -1.13 10.23 16.19
C ARG A 45 -1.70 10.15 14.79
N PHE A 46 -0.90 10.46 13.77
CA PHE A 46 -1.30 10.33 12.37
C PHE A 46 -1.67 8.91 11.99
N LEU A 47 -0.85 7.92 12.36
CA LEU A 47 -1.15 6.51 12.10
C LEU A 47 -2.40 6.03 12.85
N VAL A 48 -2.62 6.49 14.07
CA VAL A 48 -3.86 6.19 14.82
C VAL A 48 -5.06 6.79 14.11
N MET A 49 -4.99 8.05 13.64
CA MET A 49 -6.09 8.64 12.86
C MET A 49 -6.43 7.82 11.63
N ILE A 50 -5.43 7.34 10.87
CA ILE A 50 -5.67 6.46 9.72
C ILE A 50 -6.35 5.15 10.14
N GLN A 51 -5.86 4.50 11.20
CA GLN A 51 -6.39 3.22 11.64
C GLN A 51 -7.86 3.30 12.09
N GLU A 52 -8.19 4.34 12.86
CA GLU A 52 -9.55 4.55 13.37
C GLU A 52 -10.54 5.00 12.28
N ASP A 53 -10.06 5.52 11.15
CA ASP A 53 -10.90 5.89 10.00
C ASP A 53 -11.35 4.66 9.18
N TYR A 54 -10.76 3.49 9.41
CA TYR A 54 -11.26 2.22 8.87
C TYR A 54 -12.45 1.70 9.70
N HIS A 55 -13.49 1.23 9.02
CA HIS A 55 -14.63 0.61 9.68
C HIS A 55 -14.26 -0.79 10.19
N SER A 56 -13.99 -0.92 11.49
CA SER A 56 -13.66 -2.21 12.13
C SER A 56 -14.75 -3.27 12.01
N GLN A 57 -15.98 -2.86 11.69
CA GLN A 57 -17.14 -3.73 11.49
C GLN A 57 -17.12 -4.43 10.12
N ASN A 58 -16.36 -3.90 9.16
CA ASN A 58 -16.22 -4.54 7.84
C ASN A 58 -15.43 -5.84 8.00
N PRO A 59 -15.94 -7.01 7.56
CA PRO A 59 -15.24 -8.28 7.70
C PRO A 59 -13.87 -8.30 7.01
N TYR A 60 -13.75 -7.65 5.85
CA TYR A 60 -12.57 -7.62 4.99
C TYR A 60 -11.95 -6.21 4.90
N HIS A 61 -12.69 -5.20 4.45
CA HIS A 61 -12.15 -3.85 4.22
C HIS A 61 -12.03 -3.04 5.53
N ASN A 62 -11.08 -3.45 6.39
CA ASN A 62 -10.76 -2.83 7.68
C ASN A 62 -9.25 -2.59 7.81
N ALA A 63 -8.81 -2.04 8.96
CA ALA A 63 -7.41 -1.71 9.20
C ALA A 63 -6.45 -2.92 9.18
N VAL A 64 -6.95 -4.14 9.43
CA VAL A 64 -6.12 -5.36 9.35
C VAL A 64 -5.79 -5.69 7.90
N HIS A 65 -6.74 -5.52 6.97
CA HIS A 65 -6.45 -5.64 5.52
C HIS A 65 -5.44 -4.58 5.09
N ALA A 66 -5.61 -3.33 5.52
CA ALA A 66 -4.64 -2.27 5.24
C ALA A 66 -3.22 -2.60 5.75
N ALA A 67 -3.12 -3.24 6.93
CA ALA A 67 -1.85 -3.72 7.46
C ALA A 67 -1.27 -4.87 6.62
N ASP A 68 -2.09 -5.81 6.15
CA ASP A 68 -1.65 -6.92 5.28
C ASP A 68 -1.11 -6.40 3.95
N VAL A 69 -1.82 -5.45 3.31
CA VAL A 69 -1.38 -4.78 2.09
C VAL A 69 -0.08 -4.02 2.31
N THR A 70 0.05 -3.30 3.42
CA THR A 70 1.29 -2.58 3.78
C THR A 70 2.48 -3.53 3.94
N GLN A 71 2.26 -4.69 4.56
CA GLN A 71 3.27 -5.72 4.72
C GLN A 71 3.65 -6.37 3.39
N ALA A 72 2.68 -6.70 2.53
CA ALA A 72 2.92 -7.25 1.20
C ALA A 72 3.72 -6.26 0.35
N MET A 73 3.34 -4.98 0.38
CA MET A 73 4.06 -3.92 -0.31
C MET A 73 5.51 -3.88 0.15
N HIS A 74 5.78 -3.86 1.46
CA HIS A 74 7.14 -3.93 2.02
C HIS A 74 7.94 -5.14 1.50
N CYS A 75 7.31 -6.30 1.34
CA CYS A 75 7.97 -7.47 0.76
C CYS A 75 8.31 -7.27 -0.71
N TYR A 76 7.42 -6.69 -1.52
CA TYR A 76 7.74 -6.34 -2.91
C TYR A 76 8.85 -5.29 -2.99
N LEU A 77 8.94 -4.36 -2.03
CA LEU A 77 10.01 -3.37 -1.97
C LEU A 77 11.41 -4.00 -1.77
N LYS A 78 11.48 -5.23 -1.27
CA LYS A 78 12.74 -5.95 -1.05
C LYS A 78 13.21 -6.77 -2.25
N GLU A 79 12.41 -6.86 -3.30
CA GLU A 79 12.77 -7.65 -4.48
C GLU A 79 14.02 -7.08 -5.19
N PRO A 80 14.99 -7.90 -5.61
CA PRO A 80 16.25 -7.42 -6.21
C PRO A 80 16.11 -6.68 -7.54
N LYS A 81 14.96 -6.82 -8.22
CA LYS A 81 14.59 -6.05 -9.43
C LYS A 81 13.88 -4.74 -9.08
N LEU A 82 13.53 -4.56 -7.82
CA LEU A 82 13.12 -3.32 -7.18
C LEU A 82 14.21 -2.82 -6.20
N PRO A 83 15.53 -2.95 -6.49
CA PRO A 83 16.59 -2.68 -5.51
C PRO A 83 16.75 -1.17 -5.23
N LEU A 84 15.86 -0.36 -5.78
CA LEU A 84 15.80 1.09 -5.69
C LEU A 84 14.49 1.56 -5.04
N MET A 85 13.74 0.74 -4.30
CA MET A 85 12.57 1.26 -3.56
C MET A 85 12.92 2.05 -2.28
N ILE A 86 14.20 2.40 -2.10
CA ILE A 86 14.57 3.66 -1.46
C ILE A 86 13.86 4.85 -2.15
N TRP A 87 13.26 4.68 -3.34
CA TRP A 87 12.54 5.75 -4.04
C TRP A 87 11.14 6.12 -3.55
N ILE A 88 10.46 5.33 -2.71
CA ILE A 88 9.31 5.87 -1.94
C ILE A 88 9.83 6.89 -0.91
N ILE A 89 11.03 6.63 -0.35
CA ILE A 89 11.80 7.65 0.35
C ILE A 89 12.20 8.72 -0.66
N GLN A 90 12.71 8.41 -1.86
CA GLN A 90 13.20 9.41 -2.81
C GLN A 90 12.13 10.32 -3.44
N VAL A 91 10.87 9.92 -3.46
CA VAL A 91 9.73 10.81 -3.73
C VAL A 91 9.64 11.87 -2.63
N LEU A 92 9.90 11.47 -1.38
CA LEU A 92 10.03 12.36 -0.25
C LEU A 92 11.45 13.06 -0.21
N ILE A 93 12.53 12.48 -0.74
CA ILE A 93 13.93 13.03 -0.80
C ILE A 93 14.14 14.05 -1.94
N ASN A 94 13.63 13.82 -3.15
CA ASN A 94 13.81 14.78 -4.24
C ASN A 94 13.03 16.09 -3.99
N LEU A 95 12.15 16.08 -2.99
CA LEU A 95 11.46 17.26 -2.47
C LEU A 95 12.23 17.95 -1.33
N SER A 96 13.38 17.41 -0.89
CA SER A 96 14.24 17.99 0.15
C SER A 96 15.53 18.65 -0.38
N LEU A 97 15.83 18.54 -1.69
CA LEU A 97 17.06 19.12 -2.29
C LEU A 97 17.02 20.62 -2.61
N LEU A 98 16.02 21.39 -2.17
CA LEU A 98 16.17 22.86 -2.05
C LEU A 98 15.22 23.45 -0.99
N LYS A 99 15.45 23.13 0.29
CA LYS A 99 14.74 23.79 1.41
C LYS A 99 15.14 25.26 1.50
N ARG A 100 14.21 26.21 1.27
CA ARG A 100 14.18 27.53 1.95
C ARG A 100 12.94 28.43 1.83
N THR A 101 11.78 27.97 1.35
CA THR A 101 10.54 28.80 1.36
C THR A 101 9.26 27.99 1.59
N ILE A 102 8.26 28.61 2.25
CA ILE A 102 6.92 28.06 2.57
C ILE A 102 6.23 27.51 1.32
N THR A 103 6.42 28.16 0.17
CA THR A 103 5.89 27.75 -1.14
C THR A 103 6.35 26.34 -1.55
N TRP A 104 7.60 25.96 -1.25
CA TRP A 104 8.11 24.63 -1.58
C TRP A 104 7.51 23.55 -0.70
N GLN A 105 7.24 23.82 0.58
CA GLN A 105 6.57 22.84 1.45
C GLN A 105 5.15 22.55 0.96
N LEU A 106 4.44 23.57 0.47
CA LEU A 106 3.11 23.41 -0.14
C LEU A 106 3.18 22.64 -1.47
N TYR A 107 4.15 22.97 -2.34
CA TYR A 107 4.37 22.25 -3.60
C TYR A 107 4.71 20.77 -3.38
N THR A 108 5.62 20.50 -2.44
CA THR A 108 5.99 19.16 -1.99
C THR A 108 4.78 18.38 -1.48
N ARG A 109 3.93 19.02 -0.68
CA ARG A 109 2.69 18.41 -0.17
C ARG A 109 1.73 18.04 -1.30
N GLN A 110 1.46 18.96 -2.22
CA GLN A 110 0.58 18.70 -3.37
C GLN A 110 1.12 17.57 -4.25
N GLN A 111 2.43 17.52 -4.46
CA GLN A 111 3.06 16.45 -5.23
C GLN A 111 2.95 15.09 -4.52
N MET A 112 3.15 15.04 -3.20
CA MET A 112 2.94 13.83 -2.40
C MET A 112 1.48 13.37 -2.48
N GLU A 113 0.53 14.28 -2.29
CA GLU A 113 -0.91 14.00 -2.38
C GLU A 113 -1.28 13.45 -3.77
N ALA A 114 -0.75 14.04 -4.85
CA ALA A 114 -0.98 13.56 -6.21
C ALA A 114 -0.42 12.15 -6.46
N GLN A 115 0.80 11.87 -5.98
CA GLN A 115 1.42 10.55 -6.16
C GLN A 115 0.75 9.47 -5.31
N ILE A 116 0.37 9.78 -4.07
CA ILE A 116 -0.40 8.87 -3.23
C ILE A 116 -1.79 8.63 -3.85
N GLY A 117 -2.45 9.69 -4.32
CA GLY A 117 -3.74 9.59 -5.01
C GLY A 117 -3.67 8.71 -6.25
N ALA A 118 -2.62 8.84 -7.07
CA ALA A 118 -2.41 7.99 -8.24
C ALA A 118 -2.14 6.51 -7.89
N LEU A 119 -1.54 6.22 -6.74
CA LEU A 119 -1.39 4.85 -6.23
C LEU A 119 -2.74 4.28 -5.77
N ILE A 120 -3.50 5.04 -5.00
CA ILE A 120 -4.84 4.64 -4.52
C ILE A 120 -5.77 4.40 -5.72
N LEU A 121 -5.79 5.31 -6.70
CA LEU A 121 -6.62 5.13 -7.91
C LEU A 121 -6.21 3.91 -8.76
N ALA A 122 -4.98 3.41 -8.60
CA ALA A 122 -4.57 2.19 -9.28
C ALA A 122 -5.14 0.93 -8.63
N THR A 123 -5.55 0.94 -7.36
CA THR A 123 -6.15 -0.23 -6.71
C THR A 123 -7.56 -0.51 -7.21
N ASP A 124 -8.23 0.46 -7.85
CA ASP A 124 -9.52 0.25 -8.51
C ASP A 124 -9.45 -0.94 -9.48
N ILE A 125 -10.21 -1.97 -9.13
CA ILE A 125 -10.24 -3.24 -9.87
C ILE A 125 -10.94 -3.08 -11.23
N SER A 126 -11.87 -2.12 -11.37
CA SER A 126 -12.57 -1.87 -12.63
C SER A 126 -11.63 -1.40 -13.74
N ARG A 127 -10.53 -0.74 -13.36
CA ARG A 127 -9.48 -0.24 -14.26
C ARG A 127 -8.31 -1.21 -14.43
N GLN A 128 -8.37 -2.41 -13.87
CA GLN A 128 -7.26 -3.37 -13.89
C GLN A 128 -6.72 -3.63 -15.31
N ASN A 129 -7.61 -3.76 -16.30
CA ASN A 129 -7.20 -4.02 -17.68
C ASN A 129 -6.38 -2.88 -18.30
N GLU A 130 -6.61 -1.63 -17.90
CA GLU A 130 -5.84 -0.48 -18.36
C GLU A 130 -4.38 -0.59 -17.89
N TYR A 131 -4.20 -0.79 -16.58
CA TYR A 131 -2.87 -0.93 -15.97
C TYR A 131 -2.12 -2.16 -16.45
N LEU A 132 -2.80 -3.32 -16.54
CA LEU A 132 -2.19 -4.56 -17.02
C LEU A 132 -1.77 -4.46 -18.49
N SER A 133 -2.61 -3.90 -19.35
CA SER A 133 -2.29 -3.71 -20.77
C SER A 133 -1.08 -2.79 -20.95
N LEU A 134 -1.05 -1.67 -20.22
CA LEU A 134 0.08 -0.74 -20.26
C LEU A 134 1.37 -1.39 -19.77
N PHE A 135 1.33 -2.05 -18.61
CA PHE A 135 2.49 -2.70 -18.03
C PHE A 135 3.01 -3.84 -18.91
N ARG A 136 2.11 -4.67 -19.45
CA ARG A 136 2.44 -5.74 -20.40
C ARG A 136 3.10 -5.18 -21.66
N ALA A 137 2.58 -4.10 -22.22
CA ALA A 137 3.17 -3.48 -23.40
C ALA A 137 4.61 -3.00 -23.14
N HIS A 138 4.90 -2.47 -21.94
CA HIS A 138 6.27 -2.13 -21.55
C HIS A 138 7.18 -3.36 -21.36
N LEU A 139 6.65 -4.44 -20.78
CA LEU A 139 7.39 -5.70 -20.65
C LEU A 139 7.72 -6.31 -22.01
N ASP A 140 6.74 -6.34 -22.93
CA ASP A 140 6.89 -6.88 -24.28
C ASP A 140 7.92 -6.08 -25.10
N ARG A 141 7.98 -4.75 -24.90
CA ARG A 141 8.99 -3.89 -25.55
C ARG A 141 10.37 -3.89 -24.86
N GLY A 142 10.47 -4.35 -23.62
CA GLY A 142 11.71 -4.28 -22.84
C GLY A 142 12.19 -2.84 -22.55
N ASP A 143 11.28 -1.87 -22.57
CA ASP A 143 11.57 -0.43 -22.44
C ASP A 143 11.33 0.10 -21.02
N LEU A 144 10.96 -0.77 -20.07
CA LEU A 144 10.86 -0.44 -18.65
C LEU A 144 12.25 -0.01 -18.12
N ARG A 145 12.30 1.21 -17.59
CA ARG A 145 13.51 1.87 -17.04
C ARG A 145 13.18 2.43 -15.68
N LEU A 146 13.76 1.87 -14.61
CA LEU A 146 13.48 2.32 -13.25
C LEU A 146 14.16 3.66 -12.92
N GLU A 147 14.97 4.20 -13.81
CA GLU A 147 15.49 5.56 -13.74
C GLU A 147 14.41 6.59 -14.09
N ASP A 148 13.44 6.24 -14.95
CA ASP A 148 12.30 7.10 -15.30
C ASP A 148 11.25 7.08 -14.18
N ALA A 149 10.85 8.27 -13.72
CA ALA A 149 9.92 8.43 -12.61
C ALA A 149 8.52 7.86 -12.89
N ARG A 150 8.04 7.95 -14.13
CA ARG A 150 6.73 7.41 -14.56
C ARG A 150 6.77 5.90 -14.63
N HIS A 151 7.86 5.34 -15.16
CA HIS A 151 8.05 3.89 -15.19
C HIS A 151 8.13 3.30 -13.78
N ARG A 152 8.88 3.92 -12.85
CA ARG A 152 8.85 3.52 -11.43
C ARG A 152 7.46 3.63 -10.84
N HIS A 153 6.75 4.72 -11.11
CA HIS A 153 5.42 4.93 -10.56
C HIS A 153 4.42 3.89 -11.08
N LEU A 154 4.49 3.52 -12.36
CA LEU A 154 3.72 2.41 -12.93
C LEU A 154 4.05 1.09 -12.22
N VAL A 155 5.33 0.78 -11.99
CA VAL A 155 5.73 -0.43 -11.27
C VAL A 155 5.22 -0.42 -9.83
N LEU A 156 5.24 0.74 -9.16
CA LEU A 156 4.68 0.92 -7.83
C LEU A 156 3.16 0.70 -7.80
N GLN A 157 2.43 1.23 -8.78
CA GLN A 157 1.01 0.98 -8.96
C GLN A 157 0.74 -0.52 -9.15
N MET A 158 1.53 -1.20 -9.99
CA MET A 158 1.40 -2.65 -10.16
C MET A 158 1.71 -3.42 -8.88
N ALA A 159 2.75 -3.04 -8.13
CA ALA A 159 3.09 -3.67 -6.86
C ALA A 159 2.00 -3.48 -5.81
N LEU A 160 1.41 -2.28 -5.71
CA LEU A 160 0.29 -2.03 -4.80
C LEU A 160 -0.96 -2.81 -5.21
N LYS A 161 -1.27 -2.91 -6.52
CA LYS A 161 -2.34 -3.78 -7.01
C LYS A 161 -2.07 -5.23 -6.61
N CYS A 162 -0.87 -5.74 -6.83
CA CYS A 162 -0.51 -7.09 -6.39
C CYS A 162 -0.72 -7.27 -4.88
N ALA A 163 -0.34 -6.27 -4.07
CA ALA A 163 -0.47 -6.33 -2.61
C ALA A 163 -1.94 -6.38 -2.16
N ASP A 164 -2.78 -5.58 -2.80
CA ASP A 164 -4.22 -5.48 -2.50
C ASP A 164 -4.96 -6.81 -2.76
N ILE A 165 -4.58 -7.54 -3.82
CA ILE A 165 -5.19 -8.83 -4.18
C ILE A 165 -4.31 -10.05 -3.88
N CYS A 166 -3.30 -9.93 -3.00
CA CYS A 166 -2.34 -11.02 -2.76
C CYS A 166 -2.85 -12.14 -1.85
N ASN A 167 -4.07 -12.06 -1.31
CA ASN A 167 -4.53 -13.06 -0.32
C ASN A 167 -4.48 -14.51 -0.85
N PRO A 168 -4.87 -14.81 -2.10
CA PRO A 168 -4.73 -16.15 -2.68
C PRO A 168 -3.28 -16.63 -2.84
N CYS A 169 -2.31 -15.72 -2.78
CA CYS A 169 -0.88 -16.02 -2.84
C CYS A 169 -0.24 -16.26 -1.46
N ARG A 170 -1.03 -16.14 -0.37
CA ARG A 170 -0.59 -16.48 0.99
C ARG A 170 -0.65 -18.00 1.21
N THR A 171 -0.18 -18.48 2.37
CA THR A 171 -0.40 -19.88 2.78
C THR A 171 -1.90 -20.19 2.78
N TRP A 172 -2.24 -21.46 2.61
CA TRP A 172 -3.63 -21.90 2.53
C TRP A 172 -4.47 -21.41 3.71
N GLU A 173 -3.93 -21.47 4.93
CA GLU A 173 -4.63 -21.09 6.15
C GLU A 173 -5.00 -19.60 6.18
N LEU A 174 -4.10 -18.73 5.70
CA LEU A 174 -4.33 -17.29 5.62
C LEU A 174 -5.25 -16.95 4.44
N SER A 175 -4.99 -17.55 3.28
CA SER A 175 -5.81 -17.39 2.08
C SER A 175 -7.28 -17.76 2.34
N LYS A 176 -7.51 -18.87 3.04
CA LYS A 176 -8.84 -19.31 3.45
C LYS A 176 -9.54 -18.28 4.34
N GLN A 177 -8.87 -17.77 5.39
CA GLN A 177 -9.44 -16.76 6.29
C GLN A 177 -9.82 -15.47 5.54
N TRP A 178 -8.94 -14.98 4.66
CA TRP A 178 -9.24 -13.81 3.84
C TRP A 178 -10.40 -14.05 2.87
N SER A 179 -10.47 -15.26 2.29
CA SER A 179 -11.56 -15.66 1.40
C SER A 179 -12.91 -15.72 2.13
N GLU A 180 -12.94 -16.22 3.36
CA GLU A 180 -14.14 -16.23 4.21
C GLU A 180 -14.59 -14.80 4.52
N LYS A 181 -13.68 -13.92 4.91
CA LYS A 181 -13.95 -12.50 5.22
C LYS A 181 -14.47 -11.70 4.03
N VAL A 182 -13.82 -11.80 2.87
CA VAL A 182 -14.25 -11.06 1.68
C VAL A 182 -15.63 -11.53 1.21
N THR A 183 -15.87 -12.84 1.30
CA THR A 183 -17.16 -13.44 0.96
C THR A 183 -18.26 -12.99 1.93
N GLU A 184 -17.97 -12.97 3.23
CA GLU A 184 -18.89 -12.46 4.26
C GLU A 184 -19.26 -10.99 3.99
N GLU A 185 -18.29 -10.15 3.65
CA GLU A 185 -18.55 -8.75 3.34
C GLU A 185 -19.42 -8.57 2.08
N PHE A 186 -19.13 -9.31 1.01
CA PHE A 186 -19.96 -9.31 -0.19
C PHE A 186 -21.40 -9.77 0.09
N PHE A 187 -21.59 -10.79 0.93
CA PHE A 187 -22.93 -11.22 1.33
C PHE A 187 -23.67 -10.16 2.15
N HIS A 188 -22.98 -9.43 3.03
CA HIS A 188 -23.59 -8.31 3.76
C HIS A 188 -24.03 -7.19 2.81
N GLN A 189 -23.18 -6.82 1.84
CA GLN A 189 -23.53 -5.81 0.82
C GLN A 189 -24.73 -6.26 -0.03
N GLY A 190 -24.75 -7.52 -0.47
CA GLY A 190 -25.87 -8.08 -1.24
C GLY A 190 -27.20 -8.08 -0.47
N LYS A 191 -27.18 -8.39 0.83
CA LYS A 191 -28.38 -8.28 1.69
C LYS A 191 -28.88 -6.85 1.77
N LEU A 192 -28.02 -5.87 2.02
CA LEU A 192 -28.40 -4.46 2.07
C LEU A 192 -29.01 -3.99 0.75
N GLN A 193 -28.42 -4.36 -0.38
CA GLN A 193 -28.95 -4.01 -1.71
C GLN A 193 -30.33 -4.65 -1.97
N TYR A 194 -30.55 -5.89 -1.51
CA TYR A 194 -31.84 -6.55 -1.63
C TYR A 194 -32.94 -5.78 -0.88
N TRP A 195 -32.67 -5.30 0.34
CA TRP A 195 -33.64 -4.54 1.14
C TRP A 195 -33.92 -3.12 0.65
N VAL A 196 -33.11 -2.58 -0.25
CA VAL A 196 -33.30 -1.23 -0.84
C VAL A 196 -34.15 -1.28 -2.13
N ILE A 197 -34.37 -2.47 -2.70
CA ILE A 197 -35.12 -2.68 -3.94
C ILE A 197 -36.60 -3.03 -3.68
N ILE A 198 -36.98 -3.35 -2.43
CA ILE A 198 -38.35 -3.66 -2.00
C ILE A 198 -38.95 -2.44 -1.28
#